data_AF-A0A6I4UJD5-F1
#
_entry.id   AF-A0A6I4UJD5-F1
#
_cell.length_a   1.000
_cell.length_b   1.000
_cell.length_c   1.000
_cell.angle_alpha   90.00
_cell.angle_beta   90.00
_cell.angle_gamma   90.00
#
_symmetry.space_group_name_H-M   'P 1'
#
loop_
_entity.id
_entity.type
_entity.pdbx_description
1 polymer ?
#
loop_
_entity_poly.entity_id
_entity_poly.type
_entity_poly.pdbx_seq_one_letter_code
_entity_poly.pdbx_strand_id
1 'polypeptide(L)'
;MRIPAFIAALALTTLAPAALLAHVQLTASTPTADSSAKAPKQITLTFSQPVDQASAAASIVMTAMPGMANHGEMLIRNFTTSWSADRTTLTLTLKKPLPTGSYEVRWQAAAGDGHAMNGTVEFAVS
;
A
#
# COMPACT_ATOMS: atom_id res chain seq x y z
N MET A 1 30.14 -65.66 -4.79
CA MET A 1 28.72 -65.34 -4.58
C MET A 1 28.63 -63.83 -4.33
N ARG A 2 28.02 -63.06 -5.24
CA ARG A 2 28.04 -61.59 -5.26
C ARG A 2 26.83 -61.06 -4.48
N ILE A 3 27.05 -60.28 -3.42
CA ILE A 3 25.98 -59.56 -2.72
C ILE A 3 25.80 -58.21 -3.45
N PRO A 4 24.61 -57.88 -3.99
CA PRO A 4 24.42 -56.61 -4.69
C PRO A 4 24.34 -55.47 -3.68
N ALA A 5 25.09 -54.41 -3.94
CA ALA A 5 25.04 -53.16 -3.19
C ALA A 5 23.71 -52.44 -3.47
N PHE A 6 22.86 -52.30 -2.46
CA PHE A 6 21.73 -51.36 -2.51
C PHE A 6 22.27 -49.95 -2.23
N ILE A 7 22.49 -49.18 -3.30
CA ILE A 7 22.71 -47.74 -3.20
C ILE A 7 21.34 -47.08 -3.04
N ALA A 8 20.96 -46.77 -1.81
CA ALA A 8 19.82 -45.90 -1.55
C ALA A 8 20.23 -44.46 -1.91
N ALA A 9 19.83 -44.00 -3.10
CA ALA A 9 19.99 -42.61 -3.50
C ALA A 9 18.97 -41.75 -2.74
N LEU A 10 19.43 -41.07 -1.69
CA LEU A 10 18.63 -40.07 -0.97
C LEU A 10 18.56 -38.80 -1.83
N ALA A 11 17.47 -38.64 -2.59
CA ALA A 11 17.22 -37.42 -3.34
C ALA A 11 16.89 -36.28 -2.35
N LEU A 12 17.87 -35.41 -2.08
CA LEU A 12 17.65 -34.15 -1.37
C LEU A 12 16.92 -33.19 -2.32
N THR A 13 15.60 -33.11 -2.20
CA THR A 13 14.84 -32.02 -2.83
C THR A 13 15.14 -30.74 -2.04
N THR A 14 15.88 -29.82 -2.66
CA THR A 14 16.11 -28.48 -2.12
C THR A 14 14.78 -27.71 -2.14
N LEU A 15 14.04 -27.74 -1.03
CA LEU A 15 12.92 -26.85 -0.81
C LEU A 15 13.47 -25.43 -0.71
N ALA A 16 13.35 -24.65 -1.78
CA ALA A 16 13.66 -23.22 -1.71
C ALA A 16 12.70 -22.59 -0.69
N PRO A 17 13.17 -21.75 0.24
CA PRO A 17 12.29 -21.09 1.20
C PRO A 17 11.34 -20.18 0.41
N ALA A 18 10.05 -20.51 0.39
CA ALA A 18 9.02 -19.59 -0.02
C ALA A 18 9.05 -18.42 0.98
N ALA A 19 9.35 -17.21 0.52
CA ALA A 19 9.24 -16.03 1.35
C ALA A 19 7.77 -15.86 1.74
N LEU A 20 7.40 -16.29 2.95
CA LEU A 20 6.10 -16.02 3.53
C LEU A 20 6.07 -14.52 3.90
N LEU A 21 5.46 -13.71 3.04
CA LEU A 21 5.11 -12.32 3.33
C LEU A 21 4.04 -12.31 4.43
N ALA A 22 4.47 -12.39 5.70
CA ALA A 22 3.54 -12.30 6.81
C ALA A 22 2.81 -10.93 6.78
N HIS A 23 3.58 -9.84 6.68
CA HIS A 23 3.03 -8.50 6.78
C HIS A 23 2.62 -7.89 5.44
N VAL A 24 1.52 -7.15 5.43
CA VAL A 24 1.14 -6.31 4.29
C VAL A 24 2.09 -5.12 4.14
N GLN A 25 2.45 -4.80 2.90
CA GLN A 25 3.29 -3.66 2.57
C GLN A 25 2.63 -2.85 1.46
N LEU A 26 2.82 -1.53 1.48
CA LEU A 26 2.50 -0.70 0.32
C LEU A 26 3.62 -0.87 -0.72
N THR A 27 3.28 -1.38 -1.91
CA THR A 27 4.24 -1.63 -2.99
C THR A 27 4.23 -0.54 -4.05
N ALA A 28 3.11 0.18 -4.20
CA ALA A 28 3.01 1.32 -5.10
C ALA A 28 1.91 2.29 -4.67
N SER A 29 2.01 3.54 -5.14
CA SER A 29 0.95 4.54 -5.02
C SER A 29 0.88 5.40 -6.28
N THR A 30 -0.30 5.95 -6.55
CA THR A 30 -0.47 7.06 -7.50
C THR A 30 -1.25 8.18 -6.80
N PRO A 31 -0.71 9.40 -6.67
CA PRO A 31 0.66 9.81 -6.97
C PRO A 31 1.74 8.98 -6.25
N THR A 32 2.93 8.86 -6.83
CA THR A 32 4.05 8.17 -6.16
C THR A 32 4.59 9.03 -5.03
N ALA A 33 5.22 8.41 -4.04
CA ALA A 33 5.92 9.14 -2.98
C ALA A 33 6.90 10.18 -3.57
N ASP A 34 6.95 11.35 -2.94
CA ASP A 34 7.81 12.49 -3.27
C ASP A 34 7.61 13.09 -4.67
N SER A 35 6.53 12.72 -5.35
CA SER A 35 6.21 13.24 -6.70
C SER A 35 5.35 14.50 -6.67
N SER A 36 5.24 15.16 -7.82
CA SER A 36 4.23 16.19 -8.06
C SER A 36 3.17 15.70 -9.03
N ALA A 37 1.90 15.92 -8.70
CA ALA A 37 0.76 15.55 -9.52
C ALA A 37 -0.10 16.76 -9.88
N LYS A 38 -0.58 16.80 -11.13
CA LYS A 38 -1.44 17.89 -11.61
C LYS A 38 -2.90 17.66 -11.19
N ALA A 39 -3.30 18.28 -10.09
CA ALA A 39 -4.68 18.31 -9.56
C ALA A 39 -5.38 16.93 -9.58
N PRO A 40 -4.87 15.93 -8.85
CA PRO A 40 -5.41 14.58 -8.88
C PRO A 40 -6.86 14.54 -8.37
N LYS A 41 -7.69 13.73 -9.04
CA LYS A 41 -9.05 13.35 -8.59
C LYS A 41 -9.11 11.93 -8.01
N GLN A 42 -8.02 11.18 -8.13
CA GLN A 42 -7.93 9.81 -7.65
C GLN A 42 -6.57 9.61 -7.02
N ILE A 43 -6.56 8.89 -5.91
CA ILE A 43 -5.35 8.37 -5.27
C ILE A 43 -5.49 6.85 -5.20
N THR A 44 -4.45 6.11 -5.54
CA THR A 44 -4.42 4.65 -5.43
C THR A 44 -3.29 4.20 -4.53
N LEU A 45 -3.57 3.21 -3.68
CA LEU A 45 -2.60 2.52 -2.84
C LEU A 45 -2.62 1.04 -3.22
N THR A 46 -1.49 0.50 -3.65
CA THR A 46 -1.34 -0.91 -4.02
C THR A 46 -0.51 -1.62 -2.97
N PHE A 47 -1.02 -2.74 -2.49
CA PHE A 47 -0.44 -3.54 -1.42
C PHE A 47 0.17 -4.83 -1.98
N SER A 48 1.12 -5.41 -1.22
CA SER A 48 1.83 -6.64 -1.58
C SER A 48 0.93 -7.88 -1.61
N GLN A 49 -0.23 -7.83 -0.96
CA GLN A 49 -1.14 -8.95 -0.79
C GLN A 49 -2.59 -8.46 -0.55
N PRO A 50 -3.60 -9.34 -0.71
CA PRO A 50 -4.99 -8.99 -0.44
C PRO A 50 -5.19 -8.49 0.99
N VAL A 51 -5.81 -7.32 1.13
CA VAL A 51 -6.10 -6.68 2.41
C VAL A 51 -7.46 -7.14 2.95
N ASP A 52 -7.55 -7.32 4.27
CA ASP A 52 -8.84 -7.35 4.95
C ASP A 52 -9.42 -5.93 4.98
N GLN A 53 -10.46 -5.69 4.18
CA GLN A 53 -11.08 -4.38 4.01
C GLN A 53 -11.63 -3.81 5.33
N ALA A 54 -12.02 -4.66 6.28
CA ALA A 54 -12.51 -4.21 7.59
C ALA A 54 -11.39 -3.62 8.47
N SER A 55 -10.14 -4.02 8.22
CA SER A 55 -8.96 -3.50 8.91
C SER A 55 -8.38 -2.23 8.29
N ALA A 56 -8.82 -1.88 7.07
CA ALA A 56 -8.20 -0.84 6.28
C ALA A 56 -8.74 0.55 6.59
N ALA A 57 -7.84 1.51 6.77
CA ALA A 57 -8.15 2.92 6.92
C ALA A 57 -7.19 3.76 6.07
N ALA A 58 -7.70 4.85 5.49
CA ALA A 58 -6.89 5.83 4.77
C ALA A 58 -7.40 7.25 5.05
N SER A 59 -6.49 8.20 5.18
CA SER A 59 -6.80 9.62 5.31
C SER A 59 -5.90 10.43 4.39
N ILE A 60 -6.46 11.49 3.82
CA ILE A 60 -5.74 12.47 3.00
C ILE A 60 -5.64 13.74 3.82
N VAL A 61 -4.42 14.20 4.07
CA VAL A 61 -4.12 15.36 4.90
C VAL A 61 -3.36 16.36 4.05
N MET A 62 -3.83 17.60 4.00
CA MET A 62 -3.02 18.70 3.47
C MET A 62 -2.10 19.20 4.59
N THR A 63 -0.83 19.39 4.26
CA THR A 63 0.23 19.80 5.20
C THR A 63 0.81 21.17 4.89
N ALA A 64 0.67 21.65 3.65
CA ALA A 64 1.01 23.01 3.27
C ALA A 64 0.19 23.48 2.07
N MET A 65 -0.02 24.80 1.95
CA MET A 65 -0.61 25.43 0.77
C MET A 65 0.09 26.75 0.42
N PRO A 66 0.02 27.21 -0.84
CA PRO A 66 0.65 28.47 -1.24
C PRO A 66 0.25 29.66 -0.36
N GLY A 67 1.24 30.41 0.12
CA GLY A 67 1.02 31.57 0.99
C GLY A 67 0.78 31.24 2.47
N MET A 68 0.69 29.96 2.86
CA MET A 68 0.50 29.53 4.25
C MET A 68 1.24 28.21 4.49
N ALA A 69 2.56 28.29 4.68
CA ALA A 69 3.36 27.16 5.15
C ALA A 69 3.01 26.85 6.62
N ASN A 70 3.01 25.56 6.99
CA ASN A 70 2.78 25.10 8.36
C ASN A 70 1.41 25.47 8.95
N HIS A 71 0.35 25.48 8.13
CA HIS A 71 -0.99 25.41 8.69
C HIS A 71 -1.15 24.08 9.45
N GLY A 72 -1.96 24.05 10.50
CA GLY A 72 -2.29 22.79 11.18
C GLY A 72 -2.92 21.79 10.20
N GLU A 73 -2.88 20.50 10.52
CA GLU A 73 -3.37 19.45 9.62
C GLU A 73 -4.81 19.71 9.13
N MET A 74 -5.01 19.64 7.81
CA MET A 74 -6.34 19.79 7.21
C MET A 74 -6.76 18.47 6.55
N LEU A 75 -7.72 17.78 7.17
CA LEU A 75 -8.27 16.54 6.61
C LEU A 75 -9.16 16.82 5.40
N ILE A 76 -8.92 16.12 4.30
CA ILE A 76 -9.80 16.11 3.13
C ILE A 76 -10.92 15.08 3.38
N ARG A 77 -12.17 15.55 3.55
CA ARG A 77 -13.30 14.72 3.98
C ARG A 77 -14.23 14.23 2.85
N ASN A 78 -14.01 14.66 1.61
CA ASN A 78 -14.94 14.47 0.49
C ASN A 78 -14.40 13.53 -0.61
N PHE A 79 -14.17 12.26 -0.24
CA PHE A 79 -13.83 11.19 -1.17
C PHE A 79 -14.61 9.92 -0.85
N THR A 80 -14.67 9.00 -1.80
CA THR A 80 -15.20 7.64 -1.60
C THR A 80 -14.08 6.63 -1.80
N THR A 81 -14.23 5.45 -1.22
CA THR A 81 -13.26 4.35 -1.33
C THR A 81 -13.82 3.20 -2.15
N SER A 82 -12.99 2.58 -2.97
CA SER A 82 -13.29 1.31 -3.63
C SER A 82 -12.06 0.40 -3.66
N TRP A 83 -12.29 -0.89 -3.85
CA TRP A 83 -11.24 -1.90 -3.92
C TRP A 83 -11.21 -2.56 -5.28
N SER A 84 -10.02 -2.94 -5.73
CA SER A 84 -9.86 -3.91 -6.81
C SER A 84 -10.46 -5.27 -6.43
N ALA A 85 -10.78 -6.08 -7.44
CA ALA A 85 -11.40 -7.40 -7.23
C ALA A 85 -10.52 -8.37 -6.42
N ASP A 86 -9.20 -8.28 -6.58
CA ASP A 86 -8.21 -9.05 -5.84
C ASP A 86 -7.89 -8.46 -4.44
N ARG A 87 -8.48 -7.31 -4.08
CA ARG A 87 -8.29 -6.59 -2.81
C ARG A 87 -6.85 -6.15 -2.54
N THR A 88 -6.03 -6.02 -3.57
CA THR A 88 -4.66 -5.52 -3.43
C THR A 88 -4.57 -4.01 -3.66
N THR A 89 -5.59 -3.36 -4.22
CA THR A 89 -5.57 -1.93 -4.53
C THR A 89 -6.76 -1.20 -3.93
N LEU A 90 -6.47 -0.22 -3.07
CA LEU A 90 -7.42 0.75 -2.55
C LEU A 90 -7.41 2.00 -3.41
N THR A 91 -8.58 2.41 -3.88
CA THR A 91 -8.79 3.65 -4.62
C THR A 91 -9.56 4.66 -3.78
N LEU A 92 -9.02 5.87 -3.64
CA LEU A 92 -9.68 7.04 -3.04
C LEU A 92 -10.13 7.98 -4.18
N THR A 93 -11.43 8.07 -4.42
CA THR A 93 -12.01 8.92 -5.47
C THR A 93 -12.52 10.23 -4.88
N LEU A 94 -11.89 11.35 -5.23
CA LEU A 94 -12.23 12.67 -4.72
C LEU A 94 -13.39 13.30 -5.50
N LYS A 95 -14.32 13.96 -4.80
CA LYS A 95 -15.41 14.72 -5.45
C LYS A 95 -14.92 15.94 -6.23
N LYS A 96 -13.81 16.53 -5.80
CA LYS A 96 -13.14 17.67 -6.44
C LYS A 96 -11.63 17.39 -6.51
N PRO A 97 -10.92 17.89 -7.53
CA PRO A 97 -9.46 17.80 -7.55
C PRO A 97 -8.85 18.38 -6.27
N LEU A 98 -7.73 17.82 -5.84
CA LEU A 98 -6.93 18.44 -4.79
C LEU A 98 -6.41 19.81 -5.26
N PRO A 99 -6.54 20.87 -4.45
CA PRO A 99 -5.88 22.15 -4.74
C PRO A 99 -4.36 22.05 -4.60
N THR A 100 -3.64 23.04 -5.13
CA THR A 100 -2.18 23.15 -5.00
C THR A 100 -1.76 23.14 -3.53
N GLY A 101 -0.76 22.34 -3.19
CA GLY A 101 -0.28 22.15 -1.82
C GLY A 101 0.52 20.86 -1.64
N SER A 102 0.97 20.61 -0.42
CA SER A 102 1.61 19.36 -0.01
C SER A 102 0.60 18.48 0.71
N TYR A 103 0.69 17.18 0.48
CA TYR A 103 -0.26 16.19 1.00
C TYR A 103 0.43 14.95 1.54
N GLU A 104 -0.21 14.37 2.54
CA GLU A 104 0.05 13.05 3.07
C GLU A 104 -1.18 12.15 2.84
N VAL A 105 -0.94 10.93 2.39
CA VAL A 105 -1.91 9.83 2.44
C VAL A 105 -1.43 8.87 3.49
N ARG A 106 -2.06 8.92 4.66
CA ARG A 106 -1.78 8.02 5.78
C ARG A 106 -2.68 6.82 5.65
N TRP A 107 -2.12 5.62 5.77
CA TRP A 107 -2.85 4.36 5.63
C TRP A 107 -2.53 3.38 6.76
N GLN A 108 -3.49 2.50 7.04
CA GLN A 108 -3.33 1.33 7.88
C GLN A 108 -4.09 0.16 7.24
N ALA A 109 -3.55 -1.05 7.28
CA ALA A 109 -4.17 -2.26 6.76
C ALA A 109 -3.56 -3.51 7.39
N ALA A 110 -4.34 -4.59 7.49
CA ALA A 110 -3.86 -5.94 7.78
C ALA A 110 -4.20 -6.89 6.61
N ALA A 111 -3.42 -7.97 6.47
CA ALA A 111 -3.74 -9.06 5.56
C ALA A 111 -4.31 -10.26 6.34
N GLY A 112 -4.31 -11.45 5.73
CA GLY A 112 -4.85 -12.67 6.35
C GLY A 112 -4.16 -13.10 7.65
N ASP A 113 -3.00 -12.55 7.97
CA ASP A 113 -2.26 -12.80 9.20
C ASP A 113 -2.75 -11.95 10.40
N GLY A 114 -3.59 -10.95 10.16
CA GLY A 114 -4.18 -10.08 11.18
C GLY A 114 -3.25 -9.00 11.75
N HIS A 115 -1.98 -8.92 11.34
CA HIS A 115 -1.09 -7.87 11.83
C HIS A 115 -1.27 -6.59 11.02
N ALA A 116 -1.78 -5.55 11.68
CA ALA A 116 -1.97 -4.26 11.04
C ALA A 116 -0.63 -3.53 10.86
N MET A 117 -0.34 -3.17 9.61
CA MET A 117 0.77 -2.30 9.22
C MET A 117 0.22 -0.93 8.85
N ASN A 118 1.06 0.10 8.89
CA ASN A 118 0.70 1.46 8.52
C ASN A 118 1.85 2.14 7.77
N GLY A 119 1.55 3.28 7.15
CA GLY A 119 2.54 4.12 6.49
C GLY A 119 1.95 5.42 5.95
N THR A 120 2.83 6.23 5.36
CA THR A 120 2.48 7.52 4.78
C THR A 120 3.05 7.62 3.37
N VAL A 121 2.27 8.20 2.45
CA VAL A 121 2.73 8.62 1.12
C VAL A 121 2.66 10.13 1.05
N GLU A 122 3.80 10.77 0.83
CA GLU A 122 3.89 12.22 0.65
C GLU A 122 3.92 12.58 -0.84
N PHE A 123 3.18 13.62 -1.23
CA PHE A 123 3.26 14.16 -2.60
C PHE A 123 2.84 15.63 -2.64
N ALA A 124 3.24 16.32 -3.70
CA ALA A 124 2.84 17.68 -3.99
C ALA A 124 1.77 17.74 -5.09
N VAL A 125 0.95 18.78 -5.04
CA VAL A 125 0.04 19.16 -6.14
C VAL A 125 0.48 20.51 -6.67
N SER A 126 0.78 20.58 -7.96
CA SER A 126 1.20 21.80 -8.68
C SER A 126 0.48 21.94 -10.02
#